data_AF-A0A529VZG2-F1
#
_entry.id   AF-A0A529VZG2-F1
#
_cell.length_a   1.000
_cell.length_b   1.000
_cell.length_c   1.000
_cell.angle_alpha   90.00
_cell.angle_beta   90.00
_cell.angle_gamma   90.00
#
_symmetry.space_group_name_H-M   'P 1'
#
loop_
_entity.id
_entity.type
_entity.pdbx_description
1 polymer ?
#
loop_
_entity_poly.entity_id
_entity_poly.type
_entity_poly.pdbx_seq_one_letter_code
_entity_poly.pdbx_strand_id
1 'polypeptide(L)' 'ALRRLEQLIQEAVVTVPRALIAETIDLVAVLSGRGSTRRLAELGRVEGLSPDGDYRVRPATQPLEGEPA' A
#
# COMPACT_ATOMS: atom_id res chain seq x y z
N ALA A 1 -1.68 -4.24 -1.38
CA ALA A 1 -2.76 -4.05 -0.39
C ALA A 1 -3.91 -3.21 -0.94
N LEU A 2 -3.63 -2.04 -1.55
CA LEU A 2 -4.65 -1.13 -2.08
C LEU A 2 -5.69 -1.80 -2.99
N ARG A 3 -5.27 -2.62 -3.96
CA ARG A 3 -6.22 -3.38 -4.80
C ARG A 3 -7.19 -4.26 -4.00
N ARG A 4 -6.76 -4.87 -2.89
CA ARG A 4 -7.65 -5.66 -2.02
C ARG A 4 -8.63 -4.76 -1.27
N LEU A 5 -8.18 -3.59 -0.82
CA LEU A 5 -9.08 -2.58 -0.24
C LEU A 5 -10.14 -2.15 -1.24
N GLU A 6 -9.78 -1.91 -2.51
CA GLU A 6 -10.75 -1.60 -3.56
C GLU A 6 -11.79 -2.69 -3.72
N GLN A 7 -11.38 -3.96 -3.75
CA GLN A 7 -12.31 -5.09 -3.86
C GLN A 7 -13.31 -5.10 -2.70
N LEU A 8 -12.86 -4.88 -1.46
CA LEU A 8 -13.74 -4.81 -0.30
C LEU A 8 -14.74 -3.64 -0.38
N ILE A 9 -14.32 -2.49 -0.91
CA ILE A 9 -15.22 -1.35 -1.12
C ILE A 9 -16.24 -1.68 -2.23
N GLN A 10 -15.79 -2.35 -3.28
CA GLN A 10 -16.62 -2.75 -4.42
C GLN A 10 -17.74 -3.73 -4.02
N GLU A 11 -17.58 -4.48 -2.93
CA GLU A 11 -18.63 -5.34 -2.37
C GLU A 11 -19.83 -4.52 -1.85
N ALA A 12 -19.59 -3.29 -1.39
CA ALA A 12 -20.62 -2.41 -0.83
C ALA A 12 -21.08 -1.29 -1.77
N VAL A 13 -20.25 -0.93 -2.77
CA VAL A 13 -20.47 0.24 -3.63
C VAL A 13 -20.16 -0.10 -5.09
N VAL A 14 -20.96 0.44 -6.02
CA VAL A 14 -20.82 0.18 -7.48
C VAL A 14 -19.58 0.82 -8.09
N THR A 15 -19.11 1.95 -7.56
CA THR A 15 -17.92 2.65 -8.06
C THR A 15 -16.97 2.96 -6.92
N VAL A 16 -15.74 2.44 -7.01
CA VAL A 16 -14.69 2.70 -6.03
C VAL A 16 -14.08 4.09 -6.27
N PRO A 17 -14.11 5.01 -5.30
CA PRO A 17 -13.55 6.35 -5.46
C PRO A 17 -12.02 6.35 -5.28
N ARG A 18 -11.29 5.81 -6.26
CA ARG A 18 -9.82 5.63 -6.20
C ARG A 18 -9.06 6.92 -5.87
N ALA A 19 -9.50 8.04 -6.42
CA ALA A 19 -8.86 9.34 -6.19
C ALA A 19 -8.89 9.73 -4.70
N LEU A 20 -10.04 9.55 -4.03
CA LEU A 20 -10.18 9.83 -2.60
C LEU A 20 -9.32 8.89 -1.75
N ILE A 21 -9.23 7.61 -2.13
CA ILE A 21 -8.33 6.66 -1.46
C ILE A 21 -6.88 7.11 -1.58
N ALA A 22 -6.45 7.51 -2.78
CA ALA A 22 -5.09 7.94 -3.06
C ALA A 22 -4.73 9.28 -2.40
N GLU A 23 -5.72 10.14 -2.16
CA GLU A 23 -5.58 11.39 -1.40
C GLU A 23 -5.53 11.14 0.12
N THR A 24 -6.26 10.13 0.61
CA THR A 24 -6.42 9.89 2.05
C THR A 24 -5.33 8.99 2.62
N ILE A 25 -4.82 8.04 1.85
CA ILE A 25 -3.84 7.06 2.33
C ILE A 25 -2.45 7.50 1.91
N ASP A 26 -1.63 7.98 2.85
CA ASP A 26 -0.24 8.36 2.57
C ASP A 26 0.72 7.17 2.54
N LEU A 27 0.50 6.17 3.40
CA LEU A 27 1.43 5.06 3.64
C LEU A 27 0.71 3.72 3.75
N VAL A 28 1.36 2.67 3.23
CA VAL A 28 0.92 1.28 3.33
C VAL A 28 2.07 0.44 3.85
N ALA A 29 1.88 -0.17 5.03
CA ALA A 29 2.84 -1.10 5.63
C ALA A 29 2.39 -2.54 5.40
N VAL A 30 3.23 -3.35 4.77
CA VAL A 30 3.04 -4.81 4.66
C VAL A 30 3.79 -5.47 5.80
N LEU A 31 3.06 -6.21 6.62
CA LEU A 31 3.61 -6.92 7.77
C LEU A 31 3.61 -8.42 7.49
N SER A 32 4.74 -9.08 7.75
CA SER A 32 4.93 -10.53 7.61
C SER A 32 5.21 -11.16 8.97
N GLY A 33 5.06 -12.48 9.09
CA GLY A 33 5.17 -13.21 10.36
C GLY A 33 3.85 -13.32 11.11
N ARG A 34 3.86 -13.89 12.32
CA ARG A 34 2.64 -14.13 13.14
C ARG A 34 2.92 -13.91 14.63
N GLY A 35 1.91 -13.46 15.38
CA GLY A 35 2.06 -13.20 16.81
C GLY A 35 3.15 -12.16 17.09
N SER A 36 4.05 -12.44 18.03
CA SER A 36 5.17 -11.57 18.41
C SER A 36 6.29 -11.51 17.35
N THR A 37 6.28 -12.38 16.34
CA THR A 37 7.29 -12.35 15.25
C THR A 37 6.87 -11.49 14.07
N ARG A 38 5.79 -10.71 14.20
CA ARG A 38 5.32 -9.82 13.14
C ARG A 38 6.34 -8.70 12.89
N ARG A 39 6.84 -8.60 11.66
CA ARG A 39 7.84 -7.61 11.24
C ARG A 39 7.36 -6.84 10.01
N LEU A 40 7.86 -5.61 9.87
CA LEU A 40 7.66 -4.82 8.66
C LEU A 40 8.44 -5.46 7.50
N ALA A 41 7.72 -5.90 6.48
CA ALA A 41 8.29 -6.49 5.28
C ALA A 41 8.44 -5.45 4.16
N GLU A 42 7.51 -4.51 4.08
CA GLU A 42 7.52 -3.45 3.06
C GLU A 42 6.82 -2.21 3.60
N LEU A 43 7.34 -1.03 3.25
CA LEU A 43 6.66 0.23 3.47
C LEU A 43 6.59 1.01 2.16
N GLY A 44 5.37 1.20 1.66
CA GLY A 44 5.09 1.96 0.45
C GLY A 44 4.44 3.30 0.78
N ARG A 45 4.93 4.38 0.17
CA ARG A 45 4.29 5.69 0.13
C ARG A 45 3.41 5.80 -1.10
N VAL A 46 2.16 6.20 -0.90
CA VAL A 46 1.22 6.46 -1.98
C VAL A 46 1.38 7.92 -2.40
N GLU A 47 1.57 8.15 -3.69
CA GLU A 47 1.79 9.49 -4.27
C GLU A 47 0.62 9.90 -5.18
N GLY A 48 -0.58 9.39 -4.91
CA GLY A 48 -1.75 9.59 -5.75
C GLY A 48 -1.92 8.52 -6.84
N LEU A 49 -2.57 8.91 -7.94
CA LEU A 49 -2.81 8.06 -9.11
C LEU A 49 -1.88 8.43 -10.27
N SER A 50 -1.52 7.45 -11.08
CA SER A 50 -0.90 7.66 -12.39
C SER A 50 -1.93 8.20 -13.40
N PRO A 51 -1.48 8.72 -14.55
CA PRO A 51 -2.38 9.08 -15.66
C PRO A 51 -3.24 7.91 -16.14
N ASP A 52 -2.76 6.67 -15.95
CA ASP A 52 -3.49 5.44 -16.29
C ASP A 52 -4.53 5.03 -15.22
N GLY A 53 -4.60 5.77 -14.11
CA GLY A 53 -5.56 5.53 -13.02
C GLY A 53 -5.14 4.45 -12.02
N ASP A 54 -3.88 4.00 -12.07
CA ASP A 54 -3.28 3.09 -11.09
C ASP A 54 -2.64 3.86 -9.93
N TYR A 55 -2.58 3.28 -8.73
CA TYR A 55 -1.87 3.93 -7.62
C TYR A 55 -0.38 4.02 -7.90
N ARG A 56 0.17 5.22 -7.73
CA ARG A 56 1.61 5.43 -7.67
C ARG A 56 2.09 5.11 -6.27
N VAL A 57 2.82 4.02 -6.11
CA VAL A 57 3.41 3.63 -4.83
C VAL A 57 4.93 3.60 -4.97
N ARG A 58 5.64 4.27 -4.06
CA ARG A 58 7.11 4.25 -3.98
C ARG A 58 7.56 3.66 -2.66
N PRO A 59 8.71 2.99 -2.60
CA PRO A 59 9.30 2.61 -1.31
C PRO A 59 9.47 3.83 -0.41
N ALA A 60 8.90 3.79 0.79
CA ALA A 60 8.99 4.87 1.77
C ALA A 60 10.32 4.81 2.56
N THR A 61 10.95 3.64 2.55
CA THR A 61 12.29 3.42 3.10
C THR A 61 13.20 2.95 1.98
N GLN A 62 14.42 3.49 1.92
CA GLN A 62 15.48 2.82 1.19
C GLN A 62 15.72 1.46 1.85
N PRO A 63 15.98 0.37 1.08
CA PRO A 63 16.48 -0.85 1.68
C PRO A 63 17.69 -0.48 2.54
N LEU A 64 17.77 -1.01 3.77
CA LEU A 64 19.01 -0.93 4.54
C LEU A 64 20.09 -1.57 3.67
N GLU A 65 20.99 -0.74 3.13
CA GLU A 65 22.15 -1.19 2.39
C GLU A 65 23.04 -1.95 3.39
N GLY A 66 22.96 -3.29 3.38
CA GLY A 66 23.83 -4.17 4.16
C GLY A 66 23.15 -4.98 5.26
N GLU A 67 22.50 -6.07 4.88
CA GLU A 67 22.55 -7.31 5.69
C GLU A 67 23.24 -8.37 4.81
N PRO A 68 24.55 -8.63 5.00
CA PRO A 68 25.17 -9.80 4.39
C PRO A 68 24.61 -11.06 5.06
N ALA A 69 24.34 -12.06 4.23
CA ALA A 69 23.92 -13.41 4.63
C ALA A 69 25.01 -14.15 5.41
#